data_AF-A0A8H6IEH4-F1
#
_entry.id   AF-A0A8H6IEH4-F1
#
_cell.length_a   1.000
_cell.length_b   1.000
_cell.length_c   1.000
_cell.angle_alpha   90.00
_cell.angle_beta   90.00
_cell.angle_gamma   90.00
#
_symmetry.space_group_name_H-M   'P 1'
#
loop_
_entity.id
_entity.type
_entity.pdbx_description
1 polymer ?
#
loop_
_entity_poly.entity_id
_entity_poly.type
_entity_poly.pdbx_seq_one_letter_code
_entity_poly.pdbx_strand_id
1 'polypeptide(L)'
;MALNMASNPGGFRGGDKVPVVIFSPLQRPLRPISRTSNIQSTAIVTQGDLTYCRATCHCRRCDLRVVFPTASLPIHNYLCNCTSCRHGTGEMAFHTARILGNPMDAETDGPFAVEVMDSYSPRDRLGVERFFCPTCSANMLVRIDLSLREEADKRGGEPEDCAFGRNRSEKRSEQELEEGFQWRVAGGALRNYEGIIQPMYHLNLASTMDGGVADHLRVGSKVLPFEWRSPTLTDDQPEEISAFCHCRAVSVKVSRPDDRAKNLRSPFPDLIYPTDVTYRAKLRNPGDEKWWLRGGFDFQSGTFIPRFNIREADQEPGRTIVFSQQESRPKGLKQYVSSPGRYHEFCGTCGATAFWWHVSRPNLVDLSMGLLDASVDGVRAEHWFEWHKSRVSNMEVSGNRKMVASLVEGLRQV
;
A
#
# COMPACT_ATOMS: atom_id res chain seq x y z
N MET A 1 26.31 38.45 -46.26
CA MET A 1 25.93 38.56 -47.69
C MET A 1 25.15 37.30 -48.03
N ALA A 2 23.82 37.36 -47.91
CA ALA A 2 22.86 37.70 -48.97
C ALA A 2 22.66 36.51 -49.94
N LEU A 3 21.62 35.67 -49.78
CA LEU A 3 20.21 35.83 -50.18
C LEU A 3 19.98 35.81 -51.71
N ASN A 4 19.31 34.76 -52.20
CA ASN A 4 17.99 34.79 -52.87
C ASN A 4 17.64 33.35 -53.33
N MET A 5 16.54 32.71 -52.94
CA MET A 5 15.09 33.04 -52.95
C MET A 5 14.41 32.97 -54.32
N ALA A 6 13.19 32.40 -54.24
CA ALA A 6 12.04 32.41 -55.16
C ALA A 6 11.88 31.15 -56.05
N SER A 7 10.70 30.52 -56.18
CA SER A 7 9.37 30.77 -55.61
C SER A 7 8.35 29.68 -56.04
N ASN A 8 7.52 29.27 -55.07
CA ASN A 8 6.07 28.92 -55.03
C ASN A 8 5.19 29.16 -56.29
N PRO A 9 3.95 28.58 -56.45
CA PRO A 9 2.84 28.68 -55.44
C PRO A 9 1.69 27.63 -55.39
N GLY A 10 0.95 27.64 -54.26
CA GLY A 10 -0.50 27.37 -54.13
C GLY A 10 -0.92 25.98 -53.60
N GLY A 11 -1.77 25.81 -52.57
CA GLY A 11 -2.64 26.69 -51.79
C GLY A 11 -3.25 25.98 -50.56
N PHE A 12 -3.81 26.77 -49.64
CA PHE A 12 -4.27 26.45 -48.27
C PHE A 12 -5.68 25.80 -48.15
N ARG A 13 -5.89 25.03 -47.06
CA ARG A 13 -7.04 24.98 -46.09
C ARG A 13 -7.12 23.55 -45.52
N GLY A 14 -7.26 23.22 -44.23
CA GLY A 14 -7.47 23.93 -42.96
C GLY A 14 -7.72 22.86 -41.85
N GLY A 15 -7.46 23.20 -40.57
CA GLY A 15 -7.93 22.52 -39.32
C GLY A 15 -7.42 21.08 -39.06
N ASP A 16 -6.84 20.67 -37.92
CA ASP A 16 -6.64 21.27 -36.62
C ASP A 16 -5.27 20.83 -36.09
N LYS A 17 -4.44 21.79 -35.70
CA LYS A 17 -3.28 21.52 -34.86
C LYS A 17 -3.81 21.28 -33.46
N VAL A 18 -3.76 20.05 -32.97
CA VAL A 18 -4.08 19.77 -31.56
C VAL A 18 -2.94 20.36 -30.71
N PRO A 19 -3.25 21.27 -29.77
CA PRO A 19 -2.26 21.99 -29.00
C PRO A 19 -1.44 21.05 -28.12
N VAL A 20 -0.14 21.28 -28.12
CA VAL A 20 0.75 20.81 -27.05
C VAL A 20 0.31 21.55 -25.79
N VAL A 21 -0.44 20.88 -24.93
CA VAL A 21 -0.75 21.43 -23.62
C VAL A 21 0.44 21.16 -22.71
N ILE A 22 1.36 22.13 -22.71
CA ILE A 22 2.37 22.28 -21.66
C ILE A 22 1.62 22.73 -20.41
N PHE A 23 1.29 21.79 -19.52
CA PHE A 23 0.95 22.15 -18.14
C PHE A 23 2.22 22.21 -17.31
N SER A 24 2.73 23.43 -17.11
CA SER A 24 3.30 23.86 -15.84
C SER A 24 3.00 25.36 -15.68
N PRO A 25 2.42 25.77 -14.55
CA PRO A 25 3.27 25.92 -13.38
C PRO A 25 2.69 25.26 -12.12
N LEU A 26 3.59 24.63 -11.37
CA LEU A 26 3.62 24.61 -9.90
C LEU A 26 2.27 24.80 -9.20
N GLN A 27 1.57 23.71 -8.95
CA GLN A 27 1.09 23.50 -7.59
C GLN A 27 2.03 22.49 -6.96
N ARG A 28 3.07 23.02 -6.28
CA ARG A 28 3.61 22.30 -5.12
C ARG A 28 2.36 21.84 -4.34
N PRO A 29 2.24 20.57 -3.90
CA PRO A 29 1.30 20.31 -2.82
C PRO A 29 1.61 21.37 -1.78
N LEU A 30 0.58 22.15 -1.38
CA LEU A 30 0.70 23.28 -0.46
C LEU A 30 1.82 22.93 0.52
N ARG A 31 2.98 23.61 0.43
CA ARG A 31 3.87 23.59 1.58
C ARG A 31 2.95 24.07 2.69
N PRO A 32 2.76 23.30 3.77
CA PRO A 32 2.03 23.82 4.91
C PRO A 32 2.59 25.21 5.16
N ILE A 33 1.70 26.20 5.24
CA ILE A 33 2.01 27.52 5.81
C ILE A 33 2.95 27.25 6.96
N SER A 34 4.15 27.83 6.94
CA SER A 34 5.24 27.49 7.85
C SER A 34 4.70 27.36 9.27
N ARG A 35 4.42 26.13 9.71
CA ARG A 35 4.04 25.83 11.07
C ARG A 35 5.36 25.84 11.81
N THR A 36 5.66 26.99 12.39
CA THR A 36 6.81 27.20 13.26
C THR A 36 6.61 26.38 14.52
N SER A 37 7.10 25.15 14.54
CA SER A 37 7.36 24.44 15.78
C SER A 37 8.82 24.00 15.81
N ASN A 38 9.41 24.11 16.99
CA ASN A 38 10.80 23.74 17.26
C ASN A 38 10.98 22.22 17.45
N ILE A 39 9.97 21.40 17.16
CA ILE A 39 10.09 19.93 17.17
C ILE A 39 10.54 19.51 15.78
N GLN A 40 11.82 19.14 15.63
CA GLN A 40 12.35 18.60 14.38
C GLN A 40 11.40 17.52 13.83
N SER A 41 11.15 17.55 12.52
CA SER A 41 10.09 16.77 11.83
C SER A 41 10.19 15.23 11.91
N THR A 42 11.16 14.72 12.67
CA THR A 42 11.53 13.30 12.89
C THR A 42 11.85 13.00 14.35
N ALA A 43 11.55 13.91 15.29
CA ALA A 43 11.95 13.77 16.67
C ALA A 43 11.08 12.74 17.39
N ILE A 44 11.69 11.59 17.71
CA ILE A 44 11.27 10.82 18.89
C ILE A 44 11.64 11.69 20.09
N VAL A 45 10.66 12.01 20.93
CA VAL A 45 10.88 12.82 22.13
C VAL A 45 10.58 11.95 23.34
N THR A 46 11.57 11.72 24.18
CA THR A 46 11.38 11.01 25.46
C THR A 46 11.27 12.03 26.59
N GLN A 47 10.20 11.96 27.37
CA GLN A 47 9.96 12.80 28.55
C GLN A 47 9.55 11.90 29.71
N GLY A 48 10.43 11.79 30.71
CA GLY A 48 10.26 10.83 31.80
C GLY A 48 10.09 9.40 31.25
N ASP A 49 9.03 8.72 31.68
CA ASP A 49 8.73 7.34 31.30
C ASP A 49 7.95 7.20 29.98
N LEU A 50 7.73 8.30 29.26
CA LEU A 50 6.95 8.33 28.02
C LEU A 50 7.83 8.70 26.82
N THR A 51 7.56 8.05 25.70
CA THR A 51 8.17 8.32 24.41
C THR A 51 7.09 8.72 23.40
N TYR A 52 7.26 9.91 22.83
CA TYR A 52 6.36 10.52 21.85
C TYR A 52 6.93 10.32 20.45
N CYS A 53 6.11 9.78 19.55
CA CYS A 53 6.48 9.49 18.17
C CYS A 53 5.55 10.22 17.21
N ARG A 54 6.10 10.87 16.18
CA ARG A 54 5.31 11.48 15.11
C ARG A 54 4.80 10.43 14.13
N ALA A 55 3.52 10.44 13.82
CA ALA A 55 2.88 9.62 12.80
C ALA A 55 2.22 10.52 11.75
N THR A 56 2.49 10.30 10.46
CA THR A 56 1.94 11.15 9.41
C THR A 56 1.82 10.45 8.06
N CYS A 57 0.76 10.81 7.33
CA CYS A 57 0.51 10.29 6.00
C CYS A 57 1.44 10.93 4.94
N HIS A 58 1.45 10.36 3.73
CA HIS A 58 2.27 10.85 2.63
C HIS A 58 1.97 12.32 2.24
N CYS A 59 0.68 12.70 2.16
CA CYS A 59 0.30 14.07 1.81
C CYS A 59 0.34 15.08 2.97
N ARG A 60 0.76 14.65 4.17
CA ARG A 60 0.83 15.47 5.40
C ARG A 60 -0.50 16.03 5.91
N ARG A 61 -1.64 15.62 5.34
CA ARG A 61 -2.98 16.02 5.84
C ARG A 61 -3.24 15.45 7.24
N CYS A 62 -2.81 14.22 7.48
CA CYS A 62 -2.87 13.56 8.77
C CYS A 62 -1.47 13.61 9.36
N ASP A 63 -1.28 14.39 10.40
CA ASP A 63 0.00 14.57 11.08
C ASP A 63 -0.30 14.69 12.58
N LEU A 64 0.15 13.69 13.34
CA LEU A 64 -0.18 13.52 14.75
C LEU A 64 1.02 12.99 15.54
N ARG A 65 0.93 13.03 16.86
CA ARG A 65 1.84 12.34 17.79
C ARG A 65 1.10 11.21 18.49
N VAL A 66 1.83 10.13 18.72
CA VAL A 66 1.37 8.97 19.50
C VAL A 66 2.36 8.71 20.63
N VAL A 67 1.87 8.15 21.72
CA VAL A 67 2.64 7.97 22.95
C VAL A 67 2.81 6.50 23.25
N PHE A 68 4.00 6.13 23.72
CA PHE A 68 4.31 4.80 24.22
C PHE A 68 5.03 4.91 25.57
N PRO A 69 4.83 3.97 26.51
CA PRO A 69 5.71 3.84 27.66
C PRO A 69 7.13 3.52 27.18
N THR A 70 8.13 4.32 27.56
CA THR A 70 9.53 4.14 27.14
C THR A 70 10.05 2.74 27.47
N ALA A 71 9.66 2.20 28.63
CA ALA A 71 10.03 0.85 29.07
C ALA A 71 9.44 -0.29 28.22
N SER A 72 8.43 -0.01 27.39
CA SER A 72 7.81 -0.99 26.47
C SER A 72 8.48 -1.05 25.10
N LEU A 73 9.42 -0.14 24.82
CA LEU A 73 10.10 -0.06 23.53
C LEU A 73 11.34 -0.97 23.48
N PRO A 74 11.60 -1.67 22.37
CA PRO A 74 10.76 -1.75 21.17
C PRO A 74 9.52 -2.64 21.37
N ILE A 75 8.39 -2.23 20.80
CA ILE A 75 7.14 -2.98 20.85
C ILE A 75 7.25 -4.19 19.93
N HIS A 76 7.28 -5.38 20.53
CA HIS A 76 7.15 -6.64 19.80
C HIS A 76 5.78 -6.70 19.13
N ASN A 77 5.78 -6.76 17.81
CA ASN A 77 4.56 -6.68 17.02
C ASN A 77 4.42 -7.86 16.05
N TYR A 78 3.21 -8.01 15.54
CA TYR A 78 2.79 -9.10 14.68
C TYR A 78 2.38 -8.55 13.31
N LEU A 79 2.88 -9.18 12.25
CA LEU A 79 2.46 -8.94 10.87
C LEU A 79 1.23 -9.79 10.59
N CYS A 80 0.08 -9.16 10.45
CA CYS A 80 -1.18 -9.86 10.23
C CYS A 80 -1.45 -10.03 8.74
N ASN A 81 -1.63 -11.28 8.32
CA ASN A 81 -1.87 -11.65 6.93
C ASN A 81 -3.35 -11.99 6.69
N CYS A 82 -4.25 -11.60 7.59
CA CYS A 82 -5.66 -11.98 7.53
C CYS A 82 -6.38 -11.33 6.33
N THR A 83 -7.44 -11.96 5.84
CA THR A 83 -8.19 -11.48 4.65
C THR A 83 -8.70 -10.05 4.86
N SER A 84 -9.21 -9.74 6.05
CA SER A 84 -9.71 -8.40 6.38
C SER A 84 -8.61 -7.33 6.29
N CYS A 85 -7.41 -7.64 6.78
CA CYS A 85 -6.27 -6.74 6.73
C CYS A 85 -5.81 -6.51 5.29
N ARG A 86 -5.53 -7.59 4.56
CA ARG A 86 -4.95 -7.46 3.21
C ARG A 86 -5.90 -6.76 2.24
N HIS A 87 -7.16 -7.18 2.24
CA HIS A 87 -8.17 -6.59 1.35
C HIS A 87 -8.60 -5.19 1.81
N GLY A 88 -8.42 -4.86 3.10
CA GLY A 88 -8.73 -3.55 3.67
C GLY A 88 -7.64 -2.51 3.45
N THR A 89 -6.37 -2.92 3.39
CA THR A 89 -5.25 -1.98 3.18
C THR A 89 -4.68 -2.02 1.76
N GLY A 90 -4.80 -3.16 1.07
CA GLY A 90 -4.07 -3.47 -0.17
C GLY A 90 -2.66 -4.03 0.08
N GLU A 91 -2.24 -4.19 1.33
CA GLU A 91 -0.91 -4.69 1.70
C GLU A 91 -0.94 -6.20 1.95
N MET A 92 0.17 -6.89 1.71
CA MET A 92 0.26 -8.35 1.94
C MET A 92 0.20 -8.71 3.44
N ALA A 93 0.63 -7.80 4.30
CA ALA A 93 0.50 -7.89 5.74
C ALA A 93 0.31 -6.51 6.36
N PHE A 94 -0.49 -6.42 7.41
CA PHE A 94 -0.75 -5.19 8.14
C PHE A 94 -0.34 -5.33 9.61
N HIS A 95 0.19 -4.26 10.20
CA HIS A 95 0.58 -4.26 11.61
C HIS A 95 0.34 -2.91 12.27
N THR A 96 -0.02 -2.95 13.54
CA THR A 96 -0.34 -1.76 14.34
C THR A 96 0.23 -1.90 15.74
N ALA A 97 0.66 -0.81 16.36
CA ALA A 97 1.10 -0.80 17.76
C ALA A 97 0.04 -0.10 18.63
N ARG A 98 -0.26 -0.65 19.79
CA ARG A 98 -1.11 0.01 20.80
C ARG A 98 -0.41 1.28 21.28
N ILE A 99 -1.14 2.38 21.30
CA ILE A 99 -0.65 3.65 21.84
C ILE A 99 -1.22 3.87 23.24
N LEU A 100 -0.56 4.67 24.04
CA LEU A 100 -1.06 5.12 25.34
C LEU A 100 -1.97 6.34 25.15
N GLY A 101 -3.21 6.23 25.61
CA GLY A 101 -4.20 7.31 25.53
C GLY A 101 -4.64 7.63 24.08
N ASN A 102 -5.07 8.86 23.88
CA ASN A 102 -5.57 9.34 22.59
C ASN A 102 -4.46 9.87 21.67
N PRO A 103 -4.62 9.78 20.34
CA PRO A 103 -3.73 10.45 19.40
C PRO A 103 -3.73 11.96 19.66
N MET A 104 -2.54 12.55 19.65
CA MET A 104 -2.33 13.97 19.94
C MET A 104 -2.04 14.74 18.66
N ASP A 105 -2.37 16.02 18.61
CA ASP A 105 -1.96 16.87 17.50
C ASP A 105 -0.43 16.91 17.37
N ALA A 106 0.07 17.03 16.14
CA ALA A 106 1.50 17.00 15.88
C ALA A 106 2.25 18.18 16.53
N GLU A 107 1.58 19.32 16.67
CA GLU A 107 2.20 20.60 17.04
C GLU A 107 1.74 21.12 18.40
N THR A 108 0.60 20.63 18.90
CA THR A 108 0.04 21.00 20.20
C THR A 108 -0.17 19.77 21.07
N ASP A 109 -0.10 19.91 22.39
CA ASP A 109 -0.38 18.81 23.33
C ASP A 109 -1.88 18.50 23.47
N GLY A 110 -2.72 19.03 22.57
CA GLY A 110 -4.15 18.76 22.50
C GLY A 110 -4.49 17.47 21.74
N PRO A 111 -5.76 17.04 21.79
CA PRO A 111 -6.24 15.88 21.06
C PRO A 111 -6.19 16.12 19.55
N PHE A 112 -5.86 15.07 18.79
CA PHE A 112 -5.96 15.10 17.34
C PHE A 112 -7.42 14.98 16.87
N ALA A 113 -7.85 15.85 15.96
CA ALA A 113 -9.18 15.77 15.34
C ALA A 113 -9.25 14.60 14.35
N VAL A 114 -9.69 13.43 14.80
CA VAL A 114 -9.71 12.20 13.99
C VAL A 114 -10.67 12.28 12.79
N GLU A 115 -11.63 13.20 12.82
CA GLU A 115 -12.66 13.43 11.79
C GLU A 115 -12.07 13.96 10.47
N VAL A 116 -10.81 14.38 10.47
CA VAL A 116 -10.09 14.74 9.23
C VAL A 116 -9.75 13.51 8.37
N MET A 117 -9.86 12.31 8.94
CA MET A 117 -9.64 11.00 8.30
C MET A 117 -10.98 10.39 7.87
N ASP A 118 -10.95 9.59 6.80
CA ASP A 118 -12.06 8.68 6.51
C ASP A 118 -11.92 7.45 7.43
N SER A 119 -13.03 6.84 7.84
CA SER A 119 -13.03 5.61 8.62
C SER A 119 -13.81 4.48 7.95
N TYR A 120 -13.43 3.24 8.29
CA TYR A 120 -14.07 2.02 7.80
C TYR A 120 -14.15 0.97 8.90
N SER A 121 -15.37 0.49 9.17
CA SER A 121 -15.62 -0.60 10.11
C SER A 121 -15.91 -1.90 9.33
N PRO A 122 -14.97 -2.86 9.30
CA PRO A 122 -15.17 -4.12 8.59
C PRO A 122 -16.31 -4.93 9.23
N ARG A 123 -17.26 -5.41 8.43
CA ARG A 123 -18.44 -6.14 8.95
C ARG A 123 -18.10 -7.48 9.62
N ASP A 124 -17.01 -8.09 9.18
CA ASP A 124 -16.42 -9.32 9.70
C ASP A 124 -15.53 -9.09 10.93
N ARG A 125 -15.29 -7.83 11.34
CA ARG A 125 -14.47 -7.45 12.50
C ARG A 125 -15.25 -6.54 13.44
N LEU A 126 -16.09 -7.15 14.26
CA LEU A 126 -16.90 -6.43 15.26
C LEU A 126 -16.00 -5.60 16.19
N GLY A 127 -16.37 -4.35 16.41
CA GLY A 127 -15.66 -3.43 17.31
C GLY A 127 -14.36 -2.87 16.75
N VAL A 128 -14.02 -3.13 15.48
CA VAL A 128 -12.81 -2.58 14.86
C VAL A 128 -13.19 -1.48 13.87
N GLU A 129 -12.54 -0.33 14.00
CA GLU A 129 -12.65 0.79 13.06
C GLU A 129 -11.26 1.21 12.61
N ARG A 130 -11.07 1.34 11.30
CA ARG A 130 -9.81 1.71 10.66
C ARG A 130 -9.90 3.13 10.14
N PHE A 131 -8.88 3.94 10.41
CA PHE A 131 -8.80 5.33 9.94
C PHE A 131 -7.68 5.47 8.91
N PHE A 132 -8.01 6.09 7.78
CA PHE A 132 -7.07 6.31 6.69
C PHE A 132 -7.18 7.72 6.13
N CYS A 133 -6.10 8.18 5.49
CA CYS A 133 -6.08 9.50 4.90
C CYS A 133 -7.02 9.56 3.68
N PRO A 134 -8.02 10.46 3.63
CA PRO A 134 -8.97 10.57 2.52
C PRO A 134 -8.33 11.08 1.23
N THR A 135 -7.08 11.53 1.30
CA THR A 135 -6.34 12.12 0.18
C THR A 135 -5.31 11.17 -0.41
N CYS A 136 -4.60 10.39 0.41
CA CYS A 136 -3.48 9.56 -0.05
C CYS A 136 -3.53 8.10 0.44
N SER A 137 -4.69 7.63 0.89
CA SER A 137 -4.97 6.26 1.37
C SER A 137 -4.15 5.71 2.53
N ALA A 138 -3.16 6.45 3.04
CA ALA A 138 -2.31 5.98 4.12
C ALA A 138 -3.16 5.57 5.34
N ASN A 139 -3.04 4.31 5.75
CA ASN A 139 -3.64 3.80 6.99
C ASN A 139 -2.91 4.45 8.17
N MET A 140 -3.68 5.07 9.07
CA MET A 140 -3.12 5.89 10.16
C MET A 140 -3.35 5.26 11.53
N LEU A 141 -4.61 5.02 11.86
CA LEU A 141 -5.03 4.56 13.19
C LEU A 141 -6.02 3.41 13.09
N VAL A 142 -6.13 2.64 14.16
CA VAL A 142 -7.20 1.67 14.38
C VAL A 142 -7.76 1.94 15.77
N ARG A 143 -9.08 2.05 15.86
CA ARG A 143 -9.83 2.12 17.12
C ARG A 143 -10.52 0.79 17.37
N ILE A 144 -10.48 0.35 18.62
CA ILE A 144 -11.05 -0.92 19.05
C ILE A 144 -12.02 -0.65 20.19
N ASP A 145 -13.26 -1.05 20.00
CA ASP A 145 -14.27 -1.09 21.05
C ASP A 145 -14.02 -2.27 21.98
N LEU A 146 -13.60 -1.97 23.21
CA LEU A 146 -13.30 -2.98 24.21
C LEU A 146 -14.56 -3.61 24.79
N SER A 147 -15.72 -2.94 24.69
CA SER A 147 -17.00 -3.47 25.19
C SER A 147 -17.52 -4.60 24.29
N LEU A 148 -17.23 -4.55 22.99
CA LEU A 148 -17.65 -5.56 22.01
C LEU A 148 -16.71 -6.76 21.92
N ARG A 149 -15.63 -6.77 22.72
CA ARG A 149 -14.56 -7.78 22.61
C ARG A 149 -15.03 -9.20 22.91
N GLU A 150 -15.84 -9.40 23.95
CA GLU A 150 -16.34 -10.74 24.27
C GLU A 150 -17.27 -11.28 23.18
N GLU A 151 -18.08 -10.41 22.58
CA GLU A 151 -18.95 -10.80 21.49
C GLU A 151 -18.14 -11.09 20.21
N ALA A 152 -17.11 -10.28 19.92
CA ALA A 152 -16.20 -10.51 18.81
C ALA A 152 -15.48 -11.87 18.94
N ASP A 153 -15.01 -12.22 20.14
CA ASP A 153 -14.41 -13.53 20.43
C ASP A 153 -15.40 -14.68 20.21
N LYS A 154 -16.68 -14.52 20.61
CA LYS A 154 -17.74 -15.53 20.42
C LYS A 154 -18.14 -15.74 18.97
N ARG A 155 -18.13 -14.68 18.14
CA ARG A 155 -18.46 -14.77 16.71
C ARG A 155 -17.47 -15.65 15.93
N GLY A 156 -16.28 -15.87 16.48
CA GLY A 156 -15.21 -16.58 15.78
C GLY A 156 -14.71 -15.79 14.56
N GLY A 157 -13.82 -16.39 13.78
CA GLY A 157 -13.17 -15.76 12.64
C GLY A 157 -11.69 -16.13 12.57
N GLU A 158 -10.95 -15.57 11.60
CA GLU A 158 -9.51 -15.86 11.48
C GLU A 158 -8.81 -15.56 12.83
N PRO A 159 -8.10 -16.57 13.38
CA PRO A 159 -7.66 -16.57 14.77
C PRO A 159 -6.65 -15.47 15.03
N GLU A 160 -7.00 -14.56 15.94
CA GLU A 160 -6.16 -13.45 16.41
C GLU A 160 -6.08 -12.29 15.40
N ASP A 161 -7.06 -11.39 15.50
CA ASP A 161 -7.00 -10.09 14.82
C ASP A 161 -5.75 -9.31 15.26
N CYS A 162 -5.10 -8.64 14.31
CA CYS A 162 -4.07 -7.63 14.57
C CYS A 162 -4.54 -6.59 15.60
N ALA A 163 -5.85 -6.27 15.60
CA ALA A 163 -6.48 -5.32 16.49
C ALA A 163 -6.61 -5.90 17.91
N PHE A 164 -7.06 -7.14 18.09
CA PHE A 164 -7.29 -7.68 19.44
C PHE A 164 -6.04 -8.32 20.08
N GLY A 165 -5.05 -8.74 19.30
CA GLY A 165 -3.71 -9.17 19.71
C GLY A 165 -3.61 -10.31 20.76
N ARG A 166 -2.47 -11.02 20.79
CA ARG A 166 -2.14 -11.95 21.88
C ARG A 166 -1.75 -11.25 23.19
N ASN A 167 -1.44 -9.94 23.17
CA ASN A 167 -1.10 -9.17 24.37
C ASN A 167 -2.36 -8.80 25.17
N ARG A 168 -3.11 -9.82 25.61
CA ARG A 168 -4.24 -9.67 26.54
C ARG A 168 -3.78 -9.17 27.93
N SER A 169 -2.49 -9.27 28.23
CA SER A 169 -1.89 -9.04 29.55
C SER A 169 -1.42 -7.60 29.80
N GLU A 170 -1.43 -6.73 28.80
CA GLU A 170 -1.02 -5.34 29.02
C GLU A 170 -2.11 -4.57 29.76
N LYS A 171 -1.75 -3.94 30.88
CA LYS A 171 -2.63 -3.14 31.71
C LYS A 171 -3.37 -2.10 30.85
N ARG A 172 -4.68 -1.95 31.06
CA ARG A 172 -5.46 -0.86 30.47
C ARG A 172 -5.07 0.45 31.16
N SER A 173 -4.89 1.49 30.36
CA SER A 173 -4.80 2.86 30.87
C SER A 173 -6.14 3.27 31.49
N GLU A 174 -6.11 4.22 32.42
CA GLU A 174 -7.32 4.78 33.03
C GLU A 174 -8.27 5.32 31.96
N GLN A 175 -7.73 5.97 30.94
CA GLN A 175 -8.49 6.48 29.81
C GLN A 175 -9.17 5.37 28.98
N GLU A 176 -8.49 4.25 28.70
CA GLU A 176 -9.13 3.11 28.00
C GLU A 176 -10.25 2.47 28.83
N LEU A 177 -10.15 2.54 30.17
CA LEU A 177 -11.21 2.07 31.07
C LEU A 177 -12.41 3.03 31.08
N GLU A 178 -12.17 4.33 31.01
CA GLU A 178 -13.20 5.37 30.99
C GLU A 178 -13.92 5.45 29.63
N GLU A 179 -13.16 5.52 28.53
CA GLU A 179 -13.71 5.67 27.19
C GLU A 179 -14.23 4.35 26.60
N GLY A 180 -13.72 3.21 27.09
CA GLY A 180 -14.09 1.89 26.58
C GLY A 180 -13.49 1.55 25.21
N PHE A 181 -12.60 2.38 24.67
CA PHE A 181 -11.90 2.14 23.41
C PHE A 181 -10.39 2.11 23.59
N GLN A 182 -9.72 1.39 22.69
CA GLN A 182 -8.26 1.33 22.58
C GLN A 182 -7.83 1.85 21.22
N TRP A 183 -6.82 2.73 21.22
CA TRP A 183 -6.19 3.23 20.00
C TRP A 183 -4.92 2.45 19.64
N ARG A 184 -4.70 2.29 18.34
CA ARG A 184 -3.49 1.72 17.76
C ARG A 184 -3.05 2.56 16.57
N VAL A 185 -1.75 2.67 16.36
CA VAL A 185 -1.15 3.34 15.20
C VAL A 185 -0.68 2.31 14.19
N ALA A 186 -0.92 2.56 12.91
CA ALA A 186 -0.37 1.76 11.83
C ALA A 186 1.15 1.95 11.76
N GLY A 187 1.91 0.85 11.67
CA GLY A 187 3.37 0.94 11.68
C GLY A 187 3.94 1.76 10.52
N GLY A 188 3.30 1.70 9.34
CA GLY A 188 3.68 2.49 8.17
C GLY A 188 3.44 4.00 8.29
N ALA A 189 2.64 4.44 9.28
CA ALA A 189 2.39 5.86 9.53
C ALA A 189 3.49 6.51 10.40
N LEU A 190 4.25 5.73 11.17
CA LEU A 190 5.31 6.25 12.04
C LEU A 190 6.46 6.82 11.21
N ARG A 191 6.88 8.06 11.53
CA ARG A 191 8.06 8.68 10.91
C ARG A 191 9.36 7.97 11.29
N ASN A 192 9.41 7.42 12.49
CA ASN A 192 10.54 6.70 13.02
C ASN A 192 10.05 5.32 13.46
N TYR A 193 10.48 4.31 12.74
CA TYR A 193 10.13 2.93 13.00
C TYR A 193 11.13 2.25 13.94
N GLU A 194 12.41 2.52 13.71
CA GLU A 194 13.52 1.87 14.40
C GLU A 194 13.50 2.22 15.90
N GLY A 195 13.58 1.18 16.74
CA GLY A 195 13.49 1.31 18.19
C GLY A 195 12.07 1.43 18.73
N ILE A 196 11.06 1.65 17.87
CA ILE A 196 9.66 1.77 18.29
C ILE A 196 8.90 0.46 18.07
N ILE A 197 8.93 -0.09 16.87
CA ILE A 197 8.25 -1.35 16.52
C ILE A 197 9.28 -2.38 16.08
N GLN A 198 9.12 -3.61 16.58
CA GLN A 198 9.90 -4.76 16.14
C GLN A 198 8.95 -5.88 15.69
N PRO A 199 8.83 -6.14 14.37
CA PRO A 199 8.12 -7.31 13.87
C PRO A 199 8.78 -8.59 14.36
N MET A 200 8.02 -9.40 15.11
CA MET A 200 8.52 -10.64 15.68
C MET A 200 7.92 -11.86 15.00
N TYR A 201 6.63 -11.79 14.64
CA TYR A 201 5.95 -12.94 14.05
C TYR A 201 4.90 -12.58 13.00
N HIS A 202 4.58 -13.56 12.16
CA HIS A 202 3.41 -13.52 11.29
C HIS A 202 2.18 -14.17 11.95
N LEU A 203 1.01 -13.55 11.77
CA LEU A 203 -0.29 -14.06 12.19
C LEU A 203 -1.20 -14.29 10.98
N ASN A 204 -2.18 -15.19 11.16
CA ASN A 204 -3.18 -15.52 10.15
C ASN A 204 -2.59 -15.95 8.81
N LEU A 205 -1.46 -16.67 8.83
CA LEU A 205 -0.82 -17.15 7.59
C LEU A 205 -1.71 -18.11 6.81
N ALA A 206 -2.53 -18.92 7.48
CA ALA A 206 -3.46 -19.83 6.80
C ALA A 206 -4.39 -19.10 5.82
N SER A 207 -4.78 -17.85 6.14
CA SER A 207 -5.61 -16.98 5.30
C SER A 207 -4.97 -16.60 3.96
N THR A 208 -3.66 -16.76 3.85
CA THR A 208 -2.93 -16.50 2.59
C THR A 208 -2.94 -17.71 1.67
N MET A 209 -3.28 -18.89 2.20
CA MET A 209 -3.25 -20.19 1.52
C MET A 209 -1.86 -20.63 1.01
N ASP A 210 -0.85 -19.76 0.99
CA ASP A 210 0.50 -20.06 0.50
C ASP A 210 1.63 -19.56 1.40
N GLY A 211 1.32 -19.00 2.57
CA GLY A 211 2.31 -18.39 3.47
C GLY A 211 2.52 -16.89 3.20
N GLY A 212 1.97 -16.34 2.12
CA GLY A 212 1.98 -14.91 1.81
C GLY A 212 3.38 -14.30 1.90
N VAL A 213 3.49 -13.14 2.55
CA VAL A 213 4.76 -12.41 2.67
C VAL A 213 5.69 -12.98 3.74
N ALA A 214 5.30 -14.02 4.49
CA ALA A 214 6.19 -14.61 5.49
C ALA A 214 7.44 -15.24 4.88
N ASP A 215 7.32 -15.73 3.65
CA ASP A 215 8.43 -16.35 2.95
C ASP A 215 9.42 -15.32 2.41
N HIS A 216 8.95 -14.10 2.12
CA HIS A 216 9.77 -12.96 1.70
C HIS A 216 10.35 -12.19 2.91
N LEU A 217 9.57 -12.06 3.98
CA LEU A 217 9.96 -11.38 5.22
C LEU A 217 9.98 -12.39 6.36
N ARG A 218 11.08 -13.16 6.45
CA ARG A 218 11.26 -14.25 7.41
C ARG A 218 11.53 -13.76 8.84
N VAL A 219 10.50 -13.18 9.44
CA VAL A 219 10.38 -13.04 10.91
C VAL A 219 9.63 -14.25 11.46
N GLY A 220 9.79 -14.57 12.74
CA GLY A 220 9.37 -15.87 13.30
C GLY A 220 7.96 -16.31 12.87
N SER A 221 7.78 -17.61 12.65
CA SER A 221 6.45 -18.20 12.46
C SER A 221 6.29 -19.36 13.44
N LYS A 222 5.29 -19.28 14.32
CA LYS A 222 5.12 -20.25 15.41
C LYS A 222 4.24 -21.44 15.05
N VAL A 223 3.29 -21.25 14.11
CA VAL A 223 2.24 -22.24 13.84
C VAL A 223 2.45 -22.91 12.49
N LEU A 224 2.74 -22.14 11.44
CA LEU A 224 2.99 -22.65 10.11
C LEU A 224 4.46 -22.43 9.74
N PRO A 225 5.16 -23.41 9.14
CA PRO A 225 6.53 -23.20 8.71
C PRO A 225 6.58 -22.17 7.56
N PHE A 226 7.77 -21.64 7.28
CA PHE A 226 8.01 -20.96 6.01
C PHE A 226 7.82 -21.96 4.85
N GLU A 227 7.49 -21.45 3.67
CA GLU A 227 7.18 -22.22 2.46
C GLU A 227 5.93 -23.10 2.61
N TRP A 228 5.15 -22.90 3.69
CA TRP A 228 3.89 -23.60 3.87
C TRP A 228 2.91 -23.21 2.79
N ARG A 229 2.29 -24.22 2.17
CA ARG A 229 1.19 -24.04 1.23
C ARG A 229 0.01 -24.91 1.63
N SER A 230 -1.20 -24.37 1.49
CA SER A 230 -2.42 -25.08 1.84
C SER A 230 -2.58 -26.30 0.93
N PRO A 231 -2.82 -27.50 1.49
CA PRO A 231 -3.06 -28.71 0.71
C PRO A 231 -4.37 -28.67 -0.10
N THR A 232 -5.21 -27.65 0.11
CA THR A 232 -6.45 -27.45 -0.63
C THR A 232 -6.25 -26.68 -1.94
N LEU A 233 -5.09 -26.06 -2.16
CA LEU A 233 -4.78 -25.40 -3.42
C LEU A 233 -4.46 -26.44 -4.48
N THR A 234 -4.95 -26.22 -5.70
CA THR A 234 -4.76 -27.11 -6.84
C THR A 234 -3.76 -26.53 -7.83
N ASP A 235 -3.08 -27.41 -8.56
CA ASP A 235 -2.24 -27.00 -9.70
C ASP A 235 -3.09 -26.62 -10.93
N ASP A 236 -4.38 -27.00 -10.93
CA ASP A 236 -5.34 -26.52 -11.93
C ASP A 236 -5.67 -25.05 -11.66
N GLN A 237 -5.41 -24.20 -12.64
CA GLN A 237 -5.47 -22.74 -12.52
C GLN A 237 -6.50 -22.18 -13.51
N PRO A 238 -7.37 -21.25 -13.08
CA PRO A 238 -8.37 -20.67 -13.96
C PRO A 238 -7.75 -19.76 -15.03
N GLU A 239 -8.55 -19.36 -16.02
CA GLU A 239 -8.13 -18.39 -17.04
C GLU A 239 -7.97 -16.97 -16.49
N GLU A 240 -8.69 -16.65 -15.40
CA GLU A 240 -8.64 -15.37 -14.71
C GLU A 240 -8.57 -15.54 -13.19
N ILE A 241 -7.79 -14.68 -12.53
CA ILE A 241 -7.74 -14.56 -11.08
C ILE A 241 -8.44 -13.28 -10.62
N SER A 242 -9.12 -13.33 -9.48
CA SER A 242 -9.86 -12.19 -8.93
C SER A 242 -9.02 -11.40 -7.93
N ALA A 243 -9.20 -10.08 -7.91
CA ALA A 243 -8.68 -9.21 -6.85
C ALA A 243 -9.74 -8.20 -6.44
N PHE A 244 -9.88 -7.95 -5.14
CA PHE A 244 -10.94 -7.08 -4.62
C PHE A 244 -10.57 -6.44 -3.29
N CYS A 245 -11.07 -5.22 -3.06
CA CYS A 245 -11.00 -4.60 -1.74
C CYS A 245 -12.03 -5.20 -0.78
N HIS A 246 -11.85 -4.92 0.51
CA HIS A 246 -12.66 -5.52 1.57
C HIS A 246 -14.16 -5.23 1.42
N CYS A 247 -14.53 -4.00 1.07
CA CYS A 247 -15.92 -3.61 0.87
C CYS A 247 -16.47 -3.96 -0.52
N ARG A 248 -15.67 -4.61 -1.39
CA ARG A 248 -16.00 -5.01 -2.77
C ARG A 248 -16.35 -3.87 -3.73
N ALA A 249 -16.22 -2.60 -3.32
CA ALA A 249 -16.43 -1.46 -4.21
C ALA A 249 -15.38 -1.41 -5.34
N VAL A 250 -14.19 -1.99 -5.10
CA VAL A 250 -13.20 -2.27 -6.12
C VAL A 250 -13.12 -3.78 -6.26
N SER A 251 -13.42 -4.29 -7.45
CA SER A 251 -13.37 -5.71 -7.78
C SER A 251 -12.96 -5.87 -9.23
N VAL A 252 -11.88 -6.60 -9.47
CA VAL A 252 -11.28 -6.77 -10.79
C VAL A 252 -10.94 -8.23 -11.05
N LYS A 253 -10.84 -8.57 -12.34
CA LYS A 253 -10.31 -9.84 -12.81
C LYS A 253 -9.08 -9.60 -13.64
N VAL A 254 -8.09 -10.47 -13.47
CA VAL A 254 -6.81 -10.45 -14.16
C VAL A 254 -6.67 -11.70 -14.99
N SER A 255 -6.47 -11.57 -16.30
CA SER A 255 -6.23 -12.68 -17.20
C SER A 255 -4.74 -12.91 -17.45
N ARG A 256 -4.40 -14.09 -17.98
CA ARG A 256 -3.04 -14.40 -18.41
C ARG A 256 -2.59 -13.46 -19.55
N PRO A 257 -1.32 -13.01 -19.58
CA PRO A 257 -0.78 -12.27 -20.71
C PRO A 257 -0.97 -13.05 -22.01
N ASP A 258 -1.51 -12.39 -23.03
CA ASP A 258 -1.65 -12.95 -24.38
C ASP A 258 -0.56 -12.40 -25.33
N ASP A 259 -0.61 -12.78 -26.60
CA ASP A 259 0.38 -12.34 -27.60
C ASP A 259 0.48 -10.81 -27.75
N ARG A 260 -0.56 -10.05 -27.38
CA ARG A 260 -0.50 -8.58 -27.42
C ARG A 260 0.52 -8.05 -26.42
N ALA A 261 0.74 -8.74 -25.30
CA ALA A 261 1.70 -8.32 -24.28
C ALA A 261 3.15 -8.39 -24.75
N LYS A 262 3.45 -9.23 -25.75
CA LYS A 262 4.77 -9.30 -26.39
C LYS A 262 5.08 -8.06 -27.23
N ASN A 263 4.05 -7.37 -27.72
CA ASN A 263 4.20 -6.18 -28.58
C ASN A 263 4.23 -4.87 -27.79
N LEU A 264 3.94 -4.90 -26.49
CA LEU A 264 4.04 -3.72 -25.64
C LEU A 264 5.51 -3.33 -25.44
N ARG A 265 5.77 -2.03 -25.40
CA ARG A 265 7.06 -1.47 -24.98
C ARG A 265 6.88 -0.63 -23.74
N SER A 266 7.76 -0.81 -22.77
CA SER A 266 7.71 -0.07 -21.51
C SER A 266 9.12 0.23 -21.00
N PRO A 267 9.42 1.48 -20.59
CA PRO A 267 10.67 1.78 -19.89
C PRO A 267 10.72 1.01 -18.57
N PHE A 268 11.92 0.72 -18.08
CA PHE A 268 12.06 0.06 -16.79
C PHE A 268 11.48 0.92 -15.66
N PRO A 269 10.85 0.30 -14.65
CA PRO A 269 10.42 1.00 -13.46
C PRO A 269 11.62 1.29 -12.57
N ASP A 270 11.48 2.33 -11.74
CA ASP A 270 12.42 2.72 -10.67
C ASP A 270 12.82 1.54 -9.75
N LEU A 271 11.87 0.61 -9.63
CA LEU A 271 11.93 -0.61 -8.86
C LEU A 271 12.98 -1.62 -9.36
N ILE A 272 13.17 -1.71 -10.68
CA ILE A 272 14.21 -2.54 -11.29
C ILE A 272 15.50 -1.74 -11.42
N TYR A 273 15.38 -0.49 -11.89
CA TYR A 273 16.51 0.41 -12.07
C TYR A 273 16.22 1.77 -11.43
N PRO A 274 16.87 2.10 -10.30
CA PRO A 274 16.65 3.36 -9.61
C PRO A 274 16.93 4.57 -10.51
N THR A 275 15.97 5.47 -10.60
CA THR A 275 15.85 6.55 -11.59
C THR A 275 16.89 7.65 -11.37
N ASP A 276 17.30 7.83 -10.12
CA ASP A 276 18.26 8.84 -9.67
C ASP A 276 19.71 8.49 -10.04
N VAL A 277 20.05 7.20 -10.09
CA VAL A 277 21.42 6.73 -10.38
C VAL A 277 21.55 6.00 -11.73
N THR A 278 20.45 5.63 -12.39
CA THR A 278 20.49 4.93 -13.68
C THR A 278 20.41 5.90 -14.86
N TYR A 279 21.32 5.74 -15.84
CA TYR A 279 21.30 6.54 -17.05
C TYR A 279 19.99 6.38 -17.85
N ARG A 280 19.45 7.51 -18.34
CA ARG A 280 18.16 7.55 -19.05
C ARG A 280 18.10 6.63 -20.27
N ALA A 281 19.20 6.41 -21.00
CA ALA A 281 19.16 5.50 -22.15
C ALA A 281 18.95 4.05 -21.73
N LYS A 282 19.42 3.64 -20.54
CA LYS A 282 19.13 2.32 -19.98
C LYS A 282 17.67 2.24 -19.51
N LEU A 283 17.19 3.24 -18.77
CA LEU A 283 15.79 3.31 -18.30
C LEU A 283 14.76 3.24 -19.43
N ARG A 284 15.09 3.76 -20.62
CA ARG A 284 14.23 3.68 -21.81
C ARG A 284 14.00 2.26 -22.32
N ASN A 285 14.69 1.26 -21.78
CA ASN A 285 14.60 -0.13 -22.20
C ASN A 285 14.86 -0.26 -23.72
N PRO A 286 16.10 0.01 -24.19
CA PRO A 286 16.42 0.03 -25.61
C PRO A 286 16.33 -1.38 -26.23
N GLY A 287 16.61 -2.42 -25.43
CA GLY A 287 16.45 -3.83 -25.82
C GLY A 287 15.01 -4.35 -25.76
N ASP A 288 14.04 -3.51 -25.34
CA ASP A 288 12.62 -3.86 -25.26
C ASP A 288 12.34 -5.14 -24.44
N GLU A 289 13.06 -5.29 -23.33
CA GLU A 289 12.88 -6.38 -22.37
C GLU A 289 11.46 -6.34 -21.82
N LYS A 290 10.75 -7.47 -21.87
CA LYS A 290 9.37 -7.62 -21.40
C LYS A 290 9.32 -7.89 -19.90
N TRP A 291 9.95 -7.01 -19.12
CA TRP A 291 10.18 -7.17 -17.69
C TRP A 291 8.88 -7.28 -16.87
N TRP A 292 7.74 -6.79 -17.38
CA TRP A 292 6.43 -6.91 -16.73
C TRP A 292 5.74 -8.27 -16.94
N LEU A 293 6.25 -9.11 -17.85
CA LEU A 293 5.77 -10.49 -17.98
C LEU A 293 6.31 -11.40 -16.86
N ARG A 294 7.14 -10.83 -15.96
CA ARG A 294 7.90 -11.50 -14.90
C ARG A 294 8.00 -10.56 -13.69
N GLY A 295 6.96 -10.37 -12.88
CA GLY A 295 7.17 -9.51 -11.70
C GLY A 295 5.98 -9.14 -10.81
N GLY A 296 5.97 -9.66 -9.58
CA GLY A 296 5.52 -8.99 -8.35
C GLY A 296 6.70 -8.47 -7.51
N PHE A 297 6.45 -7.56 -6.57
CA PHE A 297 7.46 -6.89 -5.71
C PHE A 297 7.01 -6.81 -4.26
N ASP A 298 7.88 -6.39 -3.32
CA ASP A 298 7.58 -6.50 -1.89
C ASP A 298 7.49 -5.20 -1.08
N PHE A 299 6.62 -5.30 -0.06
CA PHE A 299 6.14 -4.34 0.94
C PHE A 299 4.87 -3.57 0.57
N GLN A 300 4.88 -2.77 -0.49
CA GLN A 300 3.65 -2.40 -1.20
C GLN A 300 3.57 -3.32 -2.41
N SER A 301 3.27 -4.60 -2.16
CA SER A 301 3.45 -5.62 -3.18
C SER A 301 2.56 -5.34 -4.36
N GLY A 302 3.15 -4.83 -5.44
CA GLY A 302 2.48 -4.49 -6.68
C GLY A 302 2.91 -5.50 -7.74
N THR A 303 1.97 -5.97 -8.55
CA THR A 303 2.28 -6.72 -9.77
C THR A 303 2.01 -5.86 -11.00
N PHE A 304 2.86 -5.94 -12.01
CA PHE A 304 2.69 -5.17 -13.24
C PHE A 304 1.80 -5.90 -14.24
N ILE A 305 0.64 -5.32 -14.53
CA ILE A 305 -0.36 -5.93 -15.41
C ILE A 305 -0.52 -5.07 -16.66
N PRO A 306 -0.39 -5.64 -17.88
CA PRO A 306 -0.86 -4.98 -19.08
C PRO A 306 -2.32 -4.58 -18.94
N ARG A 307 -2.68 -3.34 -19.27
CA ARG A 307 -4.03 -2.83 -19.00
C ARG A 307 -5.14 -3.66 -19.67
N PHE A 308 -4.88 -4.29 -20.82
CA PHE A 308 -5.84 -5.18 -21.48
C PHE A 308 -6.00 -6.56 -20.83
N ASN A 309 -5.15 -6.90 -19.85
CA ASN A 309 -5.26 -8.11 -19.02
C ASN A 309 -5.98 -7.85 -17.69
N ILE A 310 -6.54 -6.65 -17.48
CA ILE A 310 -7.30 -6.32 -16.27
C ILE A 310 -8.60 -5.61 -16.61
N ARG A 311 -9.67 -6.04 -15.95
CA ARG A 311 -11.03 -5.53 -16.13
C ARG A 311 -11.77 -5.46 -14.80
N GLU A 312 -12.78 -4.59 -14.72
CA GLU A 312 -13.75 -4.67 -13.62
C GLU A 312 -14.48 -6.01 -13.67
N ALA A 313 -14.76 -6.58 -12.50
CA ALA A 313 -15.26 -7.96 -12.39
C ALA A 313 -16.65 -8.15 -13.01
N ASP A 314 -17.44 -7.08 -13.10
CA ASP A 314 -18.79 -7.02 -13.69
C ASP A 314 -18.80 -6.71 -15.19
N GLN A 315 -17.65 -6.35 -15.78
CA GLN A 315 -17.53 -6.07 -17.21
C GLN A 315 -17.22 -7.33 -18.01
N GLU A 316 -17.58 -7.37 -19.28
CA GLU A 316 -17.20 -8.46 -20.18
C GLU A 316 -15.68 -8.50 -20.45
N PRO A 317 -15.10 -9.69 -20.74
CA PRO A 317 -13.73 -9.82 -21.21
C PRO A 317 -13.41 -8.87 -22.38
N GLY A 318 -12.21 -8.29 -22.37
CA GLY A 318 -11.75 -7.36 -23.39
C GLY A 318 -12.03 -5.88 -23.10
N ARG A 319 -12.88 -5.55 -22.11
CA ARG A 319 -12.98 -4.18 -21.61
C ARG A 319 -11.83 -3.87 -20.64
N THR A 320 -11.06 -2.84 -20.97
CA THR A 320 -9.91 -2.39 -20.19
C THR A 320 -10.30 -1.27 -19.24
N ILE A 321 -9.73 -1.26 -18.05
CA ILE A 321 -9.89 -0.17 -17.09
C ILE A 321 -9.19 1.10 -17.60
N VAL A 322 -9.90 2.24 -17.57
CA VAL A 322 -9.36 3.54 -17.96
C VAL A 322 -9.26 4.46 -16.74
N PHE A 323 -8.04 4.64 -16.22
CA PHE A 323 -7.80 5.49 -15.03
C PHE A 323 -7.64 6.98 -15.34
N SER A 324 -7.26 7.30 -16.57
CA SER A 324 -6.87 8.66 -16.99
C SER A 324 -8.05 9.60 -17.25
N GLN A 325 -9.26 9.05 -17.42
CA GLN A 325 -10.49 9.81 -17.66
C GLN A 325 -11.40 9.63 -16.45
N GLN A 326 -11.81 10.74 -15.83
CA GLN A 326 -12.56 10.73 -14.57
C GLN A 326 -13.90 9.98 -14.73
N GLU A 327 -14.54 10.13 -15.88
CA GLU A 327 -15.85 9.56 -16.22
C GLU A 327 -15.78 8.04 -16.49
N SER A 328 -14.60 7.54 -16.85
CA SER A 328 -14.36 6.12 -17.15
C SER A 328 -13.59 5.39 -16.05
N ARG A 329 -13.19 6.09 -14.98
CA ARG A 329 -12.51 5.47 -13.84
C ARG A 329 -13.50 4.55 -13.10
N PRO A 330 -13.09 3.34 -12.68
CA PRO A 330 -13.93 2.45 -11.89
C PRO A 330 -14.59 3.16 -10.72
N LYS A 331 -15.88 2.88 -10.53
CA LYS A 331 -16.65 3.51 -9.45
C LYS A 331 -16.05 3.14 -8.10
N GLY A 332 -16.08 4.08 -7.17
CA GLY A 332 -15.55 3.87 -5.82
C GLY A 332 -14.04 4.06 -5.67
N LEU A 333 -13.28 4.28 -6.76
CA LEU A 333 -11.89 4.71 -6.68
C LEU A 333 -11.77 6.22 -6.43
N LYS A 334 -10.87 6.59 -5.51
CA LYS A 334 -10.31 7.94 -5.36
C LYS A 334 -8.88 7.92 -5.89
N GLN A 335 -8.44 9.03 -6.49
CA GLN A 335 -7.11 9.17 -7.05
C GLN A 335 -6.24 10.13 -6.23
N TYR A 336 -4.99 9.76 -6.01
CA TYR A 336 -3.96 10.59 -5.42
C TYR A 336 -2.77 10.77 -6.37
N VAL A 337 -2.38 12.01 -6.60
CA VAL A 337 -1.18 12.35 -7.38
C VAL A 337 -0.03 12.63 -6.42
N SER A 338 0.82 11.64 -6.21
CA SER A 338 1.98 11.76 -5.31
C SER A 338 3.04 12.73 -5.83
N SER A 339 3.22 12.76 -7.14
CA SER A 339 4.09 13.66 -7.89
C SER A 339 3.64 13.69 -9.35
N PRO A 340 4.07 14.66 -10.17
CA PRO A 340 3.66 14.74 -11.57
C PRO A 340 3.85 13.41 -12.29
N GLY A 341 2.75 12.87 -12.81
CA GLY A 341 2.72 11.63 -13.56
C GLY A 341 2.67 10.32 -12.76
N ARG A 342 2.72 10.35 -11.42
CA ARG A 342 2.59 9.18 -10.52
C ARG A 342 1.24 9.19 -9.82
N TYR A 343 0.36 8.27 -10.21
CA TYR A 343 -1.02 8.19 -9.75
C TYR A 343 -1.22 6.95 -8.89
N HIS A 344 -1.93 7.12 -7.79
CA HIS A 344 -2.36 6.05 -6.89
C HIS A 344 -3.89 6.03 -6.88
N GLU A 345 -4.48 4.86 -7.05
CA GLU A 345 -5.92 4.64 -6.98
C GLU A 345 -6.24 3.81 -5.74
N PHE A 346 -7.21 4.25 -4.96
CA PHE A 346 -7.60 3.55 -3.73
C PHE A 346 -9.12 3.57 -3.56
N CYS A 347 -9.64 2.58 -2.84
CA CYS A 347 -11.05 2.51 -2.52
C CYS A 347 -11.45 3.65 -1.58
N GLY A 348 -12.38 4.50 -2.01
CA GLY A 348 -12.88 5.62 -1.22
C GLY A 348 -13.73 5.22 -0.01
N THR A 349 -14.11 3.94 0.11
CA THR A 349 -14.91 3.41 1.22
C THR A 349 -14.05 2.74 2.29
N CYS A 350 -13.19 1.77 1.92
CA CYS A 350 -12.38 1.04 2.89
C CYS A 350 -10.92 1.50 2.99
N GLY A 351 -10.48 2.40 2.12
CA GLY A 351 -9.11 2.93 2.12
C GLY A 351 -8.08 2.02 1.44
N ALA A 352 -8.48 0.83 1.00
CA ALA A 352 -7.58 -0.12 0.36
C ALA A 352 -6.91 0.49 -0.88
N THR A 353 -5.57 0.49 -0.90
CA THR A 353 -4.81 0.94 -2.06
C THR A 353 -4.89 -0.15 -3.13
N ALA A 354 -5.38 0.20 -4.31
CA ALA A 354 -5.70 -0.78 -5.35
C ALA A 354 -4.72 -0.76 -6.51
N PHE A 355 -4.43 0.43 -7.05
CA PHE A 355 -3.60 0.56 -8.23
C PHE A 355 -2.56 1.65 -8.11
N TRP A 356 -1.45 1.47 -8.80
CA TRP A 356 -0.53 2.54 -9.12
C TRP A 356 -0.27 2.56 -10.62
N TRP A 357 -0.11 3.75 -11.20
CA TRP A 357 0.27 3.86 -12.60
C TRP A 357 1.06 5.13 -12.90
N HIS A 358 1.82 5.08 -14.00
CA HIS A 358 2.68 6.18 -14.44
C HIS A 358 2.39 6.61 -15.88
N VAL A 359 2.42 7.91 -16.16
CA VAL A 359 2.24 8.43 -17.53
C VAL A 359 3.29 7.89 -18.52
N SER A 360 4.51 7.58 -18.07
CA SER A 360 5.54 7.02 -18.95
C SER A 360 5.36 5.52 -19.24
N ARG A 361 4.42 4.86 -18.54
CA ARG A 361 4.09 3.44 -18.70
C ARG A 361 2.58 3.30 -18.94
N PRO A 362 2.02 3.93 -19.99
CA PRO A 362 0.57 4.07 -20.17
C PRO A 362 -0.15 2.74 -20.40
N ASN A 363 0.59 1.68 -20.78
CA ASN A 363 0.04 0.35 -21.05
C ASN A 363 0.10 -0.59 -19.86
N LEU A 364 0.73 -0.18 -18.75
CA LEU A 364 0.85 -0.98 -17.54
C LEU A 364 0.08 -0.32 -16.39
N VAL A 365 -0.37 -1.15 -15.48
CA VAL A 365 -0.86 -0.75 -14.16
C VAL A 365 -0.29 -1.70 -13.13
N ASP A 366 0.04 -1.17 -11.97
CA ASP A 366 0.52 -1.94 -10.83
C ASP A 366 -0.71 -2.27 -9.97
N LEU A 367 -1.02 -3.55 -9.73
CA LEU A 367 -2.11 -4.00 -8.84
C LEU A 367 -1.53 -4.38 -7.48
N SER A 368 -2.14 -3.87 -6.40
CA SER A 368 -1.84 -4.27 -5.03
C SER A 368 -2.18 -5.74 -4.76
N MET A 369 -1.17 -6.56 -4.48
CA MET A 369 -1.28 -8.00 -4.26
C MET A 369 -2.05 -8.37 -2.99
N GLY A 370 -2.14 -7.48 -2.00
CA GLY A 370 -3.00 -7.69 -0.83
C GLY A 370 -4.49 -7.82 -1.18
N LEU A 371 -4.89 -7.41 -2.39
CA LEU A 371 -6.27 -7.56 -2.87
C LEU A 371 -6.54 -8.91 -3.54
N LEU A 372 -5.51 -9.69 -3.86
CA LEU A 372 -5.65 -10.94 -4.60
C LEU A 372 -6.48 -11.96 -3.80
N ASP A 373 -7.36 -12.66 -4.49
CA ASP A 373 -8.11 -13.77 -3.92
C ASP A 373 -7.19 -14.97 -3.68
N ALA A 374 -6.88 -15.23 -2.41
CA ALA A 374 -6.03 -16.32 -2.00
C ALA A 374 -6.59 -17.71 -2.32
N SER A 375 -7.89 -17.84 -2.55
CA SER A 375 -8.54 -19.15 -2.71
C SER A 375 -8.14 -19.91 -3.98
N VAL A 376 -7.57 -19.22 -4.97
CA VAL A 376 -7.18 -19.79 -6.26
C VAL A 376 -5.76 -20.38 -6.21
N ASP A 377 -4.78 -19.56 -5.82
CA ASP A 377 -3.37 -19.92 -5.89
C ASP A 377 -2.55 -19.44 -4.68
N GLY A 378 -3.24 -18.98 -3.64
CA GLY A 378 -2.66 -18.17 -2.58
C GLY A 378 -2.46 -16.71 -2.96
N VAL A 379 -1.91 -15.92 -2.05
CA VAL A 379 -1.74 -14.47 -2.25
C VAL A 379 -0.48 -14.16 -3.03
N ARG A 380 0.59 -14.95 -2.87
CA ARG A 380 1.76 -14.86 -3.75
C ARG A 380 1.40 -15.30 -5.17
N ALA A 381 0.51 -16.29 -5.28
CA ALA A 381 0.00 -16.84 -6.54
C ALA A 381 1.14 -17.10 -7.54
N GLU A 382 2.08 -17.98 -7.16
CA GLU A 382 3.32 -18.22 -7.88
C GLU A 382 3.11 -18.93 -9.23
N HIS A 383 1.94 -19.52 -9.48
CA HIS A 383 1.59 -19.95 -10.84
C HIS A 383 1.22 -18.76 -11.73
N TRP A 384 0.84 -17.62 -11.17
CA TRP A 384 0.43 -16.39 -11.87
C TRP A 384 1.55 -15.37 -11.99
N PHE A 385 2.36 -15.22 -10.95
CA PHE A 385 3.33 -14.14 -10.85
C PHE A 385 4.71 -14.68 -10.50
N GLU A 386 5.70 -14.24 -11.27
CA GLU A 386 7.11 -14.39 -10.91
C GLU A 386 7.51 -13.24 -9.97
N TRP A 387 8.11 -13.55 -8.81
CA TRP A 387 8.50 -12.53 -7.84
C TRP A 387 9.94 -12.06 -8.06
N HIS A 388 10.15 -10.75 -8.06
CA HIS A 388 11.48 -10.18 -8.31
C HIS A 388 12.32 -10.15 -7.01
N LYS A 389 13.12 -11.20 -6.80
CA LYS A 389 13.83 -11.45 -5.54
C LYS A 389 15.19 -10.74 -5.40
N SER A 390 15.74 -10.17 -6.48
CA SER A 390 17.11 -9.65 -6.48
C SER A 390 17.26 -8.21 -5.95
N ARG A 391 16.15 -7.48 -5.76
CA ARG A 391 16.15 -6.09 -5.31
C ARG A 391 14.86 -5.73 -4.60
N VAL A 392 14.99 -4.96 -3.52
CA VAL A 392 13.87 -4.25 -2.87
C VAL A 392 13.86 -2.80 -3.34
N SER A 393 12.69 -2.32 -3.79
CA SER A 393 12.53 -0.91 -4.23
C SER A 393 12.89 0.08 -3.15
N ASN A 394 13.45 1.23 -3.54
CA ASN A 394 13.58 2.39 -2.66
C ASN A 394 14.25 2.09 -1.30
N MET A 395 15.01 0.98 -1.20
CA MET A 395 15.67 0.58 0.04
C MET A 395 16.63 1.65 0.56
N GLU A 396 17.19 2.45 -0.34
CA GLU A 396 18.15 3.52 -0.08
C GLU A 396 17.55 4.67 0.73
N VAL A 397 16.24 4.89 0.58
CA VAL A 397 15.49 5.99 1.21
C VAL A 397 14.49 5.50 2.26
N SER A 398 14.52 4.19 2.58
CA SER A 398 13.64 3.62 3.60
C SER A 398 14.04 4.10 5.00
N GLY A 399 13.04 4.58 5.76
CA GLY A 399 13.19 4.90 7.17
C GLY A 399 13.30 3.66 8.08
N ASN A 400 13.17 2.45 7.53
CA ASN A 400 13.21 1.19 8.28
C ASN A 400 14.22 0.21 7.66
N ARG A 401 15.51 0.49 7.90
CA ARG A 401 16.62 -0.28 7.34
C ARG A 401 16.64 -1.73 7.79
N LYS A 402 16.25 -2.02 9.03
CA LYS A 402 16.23 -3.39 9.57
C LYS A 402 15.18 -4.26 8.87
N MET A 403 13.96 -3.78 8.73
CA MET A 403 12.91 -4.52 8.02
C MET A 403 13.25 -4.71 6.54
N VAL A 404 13.82 -3.70 5.90
CA VAL A 404 14.32 -3.82 4.52
C VAL A 404 15.44 -4.86 4.42
N ALA A 405 16.39 -4.88 5.37
CA ALA A 405 17.43 -5.90 5.40
C ALA A 405 16.85 -7.31 5.60
N SER A 406 15.87 -7.47 6.50
CA SER A 406 15.16 -8.75 6.70
C SER A 406 14.40 -9.20 5.45
N LEU A 407 13.81 -8.26 4.71
CA LEU A 407 13.13 -8.54 3.44
C LEU A 407 14.12 -8.95 2.35
N VAL A 408 15.24 -8.23 2.20
CA VAL A 408 16.31 -8.58 1.26
C VAL A 408 16.87 -9.97 1.56
N GLU A 409 17.07 -10.28 2.84
CA GLU A 409 17.57 -11.58 3.25
C GLU A 409 16.55 -12.70 3.02
N GLY A 410 15.28 -12.50 3.39
CA GLY A 410 14.24 -13.48 3.13
C GLY A 410 14.04 -13.76 1.64
N LEU A 411 14.06 -12.73 0.80
CA LEU A 411 13.97 -12.89 -0.66
C LEU A 411 15.10 -13.70 -1.28
N ARG A 412 16.30 -13.74 -0.68
CA ARG A 412 17.41 -14.57 -1.16
C ARG A 412 17.24 -16.06 -0.84
N GLN A 413 16.35 -16.39 0.09
CA GLN A 413 16.17 -17.74 0.60
C GLN A 413 15.02 -18.50 -0.06
N VAL A 414 14.19 -17.83 -0.87
CA VAL A 414 13.06 -18.42 -1.61
C VAL A 414 13.32 -18.55 -3.09
#